data_AF-A0A848TME0-F1
#
_entry.id   AF-A0A848TME0-F1
#
_cell.length_a   1.000
_cell.length_b   1.000
_cell.length_c   1.000
_cell.angle_alpha   90.00
_cell.angle_beta   90.00
_cell.angle_gamma   90.00
#
_symmetry.space_group_name_H-M   'P 1'
#
loop_
_entity.id
_entity.type
_entity.pdbx_description
1 polymer ?
#
loop_
_entity_poly.entity_id
_entity_poly.type
_entity_poly.pdbx_seq_one_letter_code
_entity_poly.pdbx_strand_id
1 'polypeptide(L)'
;MFQSFTAATSPEQGPPRLQALRDQMRTEGLDGYIVPRADAHQSEYVAPCDERLAWLTGFTGSAGFCVVTEDVAGVFADGRYTLQ
;
A
#
# COMPACT_ATOMS: atom_id res chain seq x y z
N MET A 1 19.09 -22.67 -7.35
CA MET A 1 18.19 -21.65 -6.80
C MET A 1 17.06 -21.47 -7.81
N PHE A 2 15.85 -21.90 -7.49
CA PHE A 2 14.70 -21.72 -8.39
C PHE A 2 14.10 -20.35 -8.11
N GLN A 3 13.99 -19.49 -9.13
CA GLN A 3 13.20 -18.27 -9.02
C GLN A 3 11.71 -18.65 -9.08
N SER A 4 10.92 -18.12 -8.15
CA SER A 4 9.46 -18.24 -8.18
C SER A 4 8.87 -17.01 -8.86
N PHE A 5 7.92 -17.22 -9.78
CA PHE A 5 7.22 -16.17 -10.51
C PHE A 5 5.78 -15.97 -10.01
N THR A 6 5.47 -16.44 -8.80
CA THR A 6 4.14 -16.25 -8.21
C THR A 6 3.94 -14.77 -7.88
N ALA A 7 2.89 -14.15 -8.43
CA ALA A 7 2.49 -12.81 -8.05
C ALA A 7 2.05 -12.82 -6.57
N ALA A 8 2.70 -12.01 -5.74
CA ALA A 8 2.39 -11.90 -4.31
C ALA A 8 1.11 -11.10 -4.04
N THR A 9 0.54 -10.46 -5.06
CA THR A 9 -0.56 -9.52 -4.94
C THR A 9 -1.63 -9.74 -6.01
N SER A 10 -2.87 -9.56 -5.60
CA SER A 10 -4.08 -9.71 -6.41
C SER A 10 -4.74 -8.33 -6.60
N PRO A 11 -4.67 -7.71 -7.79
CA PRO A 11 -5.20 -6.36 -8.03
C PRO A 11 -6.68 -6.20 -7.68
N GLU A 12 -7.47 -7.26 -7.83
CA GLU A 12 -8.90 -7.30 -7.50
C GLU A 12 -9.19 -7.06 -6.01
N GLN A 13 -8.20 -7.24 -5.14
CA GLN A 13 -8.34 -7.02 -3.70
C GLN A 13 -8.17 -5.53 -3.31
N GLY A 14 -7.56 -4.71 -4.17
CA GLY A 14 -7.31 -3.29 -3.90
C GLY A 14 -8.60 -2.47 -3.73
N PRO A 15 -9.51 -2.46 -4.72
CA PRO A 15 -10.74 -1.65 -4.66
C PRO A 15 -11.60 -1.88 -3.41
N PRO A 16 -11.92 -3.13 -2.97
CA PRO A 16 -12.70 -3.32 -1.75
C PRO A 16 -11.96 -2.89 -0.48
N ARG A 17 -10.62 -3.04 -0.43
CA ARG A 17 -9.81 -2.58 0.71
C ARG A 17 -9.76 -1.06 0.80
N LEU A 18 -9.62 -0.40 -0.34
CA LEU A 18 -9.65 1.06 -0.43
C LEU A 18 -11.01 1.63 0.02
N GLN A 19 -12.11 0.98 -0.39
CA GLN A 19 -13.44 1.36 0.07
C GLN A 19 -13.57 1.24 1.59
N ALA A 20 -13.14 0.12 2.17
CA ALA A 20 -13.18 -0.08 3.62
C ALA A 20 -12.35 0.95 4.39
N LEU A 21 -11.18 1.34 3.85
CA LEU A 21 -10.36 2.42 4.44
C LEU A 21 -11.11 3.76 4.40
N ARG A 22 -11.76 4.11 3.28
CA ARG A 22 -12.55 5.34 3.16
C ARG A 22 -13.75 5.36 4.10
N ASP A 23 -14.41 4.23 4.29
CA ASP A 23 -15.51 4.10 5.26
C ASP A 23 -15.03 4.39 6.69
N GLN A 24 -13.85 3.88 7.05
CA GLN A 24 -13.23 4.19 8.33
C GLN A 24 -12.82 5.65 8.44
N MET A 25 -12.20 6.22 7.39
CA MET A 25 -11.83 7.65 7.37
C MET A 25 -13.04 8.54 7.61
N ARG A 26 -14.19 8.25 6.98
CA ARG A 26 -15.45 8.99 7.21
C ARG A 26 -15.96 8.85 8.64
N THR A 27 -15.84 7.66 9.22
CA THR A 27 -16.24 7.42 10.62
C THR A 27 -15.39 8.22 11.60
N GLU A 28 -14.09 8.35 11.33
CA GLU A 28 -13.12 9.08 12.15
C GLU A 28 -13.05 10.59 11.83
N GLY A 29 -13.77 11.06 10.79
CA GLY A 29 -13.74 12.45 10.34
C GLY A 29 -12.40 12.89 9.73
N LEU A 30 -11.72 11.98 9.01
CA LEU A 30 -10.43 12.23 8.37
C LEU A 30 -10.59 12.56 6.87
N ASP A 31 -9.98 13.66 6.43
CA ASP A 31 -9.96 14.04 5.00
C ASP A 31 -8.92 13.26 4.18
N GLY A 32 -7.90 12.71 4.85
CA GLY A 32 -6.80 12.02 4.20
C GLY A 32 -6.05 11.06 5.10
N TYR A 33 -5.43 10.05 4.50
CA TYR A 33 -4.65 9.03 5.18
C TYR A 33 -3.40 8.66 4.39
N ILE A 34 -2.26 8.54 5.07
CA ILE A 34 -0.97 8.17 4.46
C ILE A 34 -0.61 6.76 4.90
N VAL A 35 -0.32 5.88 3.93
CA VAL A 35 0.14 4.51 4.15
C VAL A 35 1.62 4.41 3.76
N PRO A 36 2.55 4.44 4.72
CA PRO A 36 3.97 4.33 4.42
C PRO A 36 4.38 2.89 4.11
N ARG A 37 5.52 2.71 3.42
CA ARG A 37 6.21 1.41 3.32
C ARG A 37 7.07 1.12 4.56
N ALA A 38 6.49 1.19 5.75
CA ALA A 38 7.22 1.08 7.02
C ALA A 38 6.44 0.29 8.09
N ASP A 39 7.17 -0.29 9.03
CA ASP A 39 6.64 -0.75 10.31
C ASP A 39 6.72 0.36 11.37
N ALA A 40 6.38 0.01 12.62
CA ALA A 40 6.44 0.93 13.76
C ALA A 40 7.86 1.47 14.07
N HIS A 41 8.91 0.84 13.53
CA HIS A 41 10.30 1.20 13.75
C HIS A 41 10.96 1.83 12.52
N GLN A 42 10.18 2.09 11.46
CA GLN A 42 10.68 2.60 10.19
C GLN A 42 11.75 1.68 9.57
N SER A 43 11.61 0.37 9.77
CA SER A 43 12.53 -0.61 9.20
C SER A 43 12.51 -0.56 7.68
N GLU A 44 13.69 -0.71 7.07
CA GLU A 44 13.83 -0.79 5.61
C GLU A 44 13.14 -2.04 5.03
N TYR A 45 13.27 -3.17 5.73
CA TYR A 45 12.56 -4.41 5.44
C TYR A 45 11.51 -4.63 6.52
N VAL A 46 10.28 -4.91 6.09
CA VAL A 46 9.14 -5.00 7.01
C VAL A 46 8.56 -6.39 6.94
N ALA A 47 8.15 -6.91 8.10
CA ALA A 47 7.54 -8.22 8.20
C ALA A 47 6.22 -8.29 7.39
N PRO A 48 5.83 -9.46 6.87
CA PRO A 48 4.61 -9.61 6.05
C PRO A 48 3.33 -9.03 6.70
N CYS A 49 3.22 -9.10 8.03
CA CYS A 49 2.07 -8.54 8.77
C CYS A 49 1.98 -7.01 8.73
N ASP A 50 3.10 -6.34 8.46
CA ASP A 50 3.22 -4.89 8.45
C ASP A 50 3.29 -4.31 7.02
N GLU A 51 3.18 -5.14 5.98
CA GLU A 51 3.17 -4.74 4.56
C GLU A 51 1.85 -4.09 4.13
N ARG A 52 1.40 -3.09 4.88
CA ARG A 52 0.11 -2.38 4.69
C ARG A 52 0.00 -1.74 3.32
N LEU A 53 1.09 -1.18 2.80
CA LEU A 53 1.12 -0.58 1.45
C LEU A 53 0.84 -1.64 0.37
N ALA A 54 1.53 -2.78 0.43
CA ALA A 54 1.33 -3.87 -0.51
C ALA A 54 -0.07 -4.48 -0.37
N TRP A 55 -0.55 -4.65 0.86
CA TRP A 55 -1.90 -5.12 1.13
C TRP A 55 -2.97 -4.18 0.55
N LEU A 56 -2.82 -2.86 0.70
CA LEU A 56 -3.81 -1.90 0.21
C LEU A 56 -3.77 -1.74 -1.31
N THR A 57 -2.57 -1.69 -1.91
CA THR A 57 -2.37 -1.19 -3.28
C THR A 57 -1.84 -2.23 -4.26
N GLY A 58 -1.29 -3.34 -3.77
CA GLY A 58 -0.52 -4.28 -4.58
C GLY A 58 0.93 -3.85 -4.86
N PHE A 59 1.33 -2.63 -4.47
CA PHE A 59 2.70 -2.17 -4.65
C PHE A 59 3.67 -2.89 -3.70
N THR A 60 4.63 -3.65 -4.24
CA THR A 60 5.62 -4.41 -3.47
C THR A 60 7.04 -3.84 -3.54
N GLY A 61 7.22 -2.67 -4.15
CA GLY A 61 8.51 -1.97 -4.16
C GLY A 61 8.96 -1.58 -2.75
N SER A 62 10.27 -1.49 -2.54
CA SER A 62 10.82 -1.24 -1.19
C SER A 62 10.74 0.21 -0.76
N ALA A 63 10.52 1.15 -1.69
CA ALA A 63 10.41 2.57 -1.38
C ALA A 63 9.21 3.20 -2.07
N GLY A 64 8.26 3.63 -1.24
CA GLY A 64 7.07 4.33 -1.66
C GLY A 64 6.08 4.52 -0.52
N PHE A 65 4.98 5.19 -0.81
CA PHE A 65 3.85 5.37 0.09
C PHE A 65 2.57 5.59 -0.73
N CYS A 66 1.42 5.36 -0.10
CA CYS A 66 0.13 5.72 -0.66
C CYS A 66 -0.47 6.90 0.10
N VAL A 67 -1.10 7.82 -0.62
CA VAL A 67 -1.97 8.85 -0.04
C VAL A 67 -3.38 8.57 -0.51
N VAL A 68 -4.30 8.49 0.45
CA VAL A 68 -5.72 8.27 0.21
C VAL A 68 -6.50 9.48 0.69
N THR A 69 -7.40 9.96 -0.16
CA THR A 69 -8.43 10.96 0.12
C THR A 69 -9.80 10.35 -0.19
N GLU A 70 -10.88 11.08 0.08
CA GLU A 70 -12.24 10.65 -0.23
C GLU A 70 -12.39 10.26 -1.71
N ASP A 71 -11.86 11.07 -2.62
CA ASP A 71 -12.05 10.88 -4.06
C ASP A 71 -10.87 10.20 -4.74
N VAL A 72 -9.64 10.53 -4.33
CA VAL A 72 -8.41 10.13 -5.03
C VAL A 72 -7.52 9.28 -4.12
N ALA A 73 -6.91 8.24 -4.67
CA ALA A 73 -5.81 7.52 -4.05
C ALA A 73 -4.62 7.46 -5.02
N GLY A 74 -3.42 7.71 -4.52
CA GLY A 74 -2.20 7.73 -5.32
C GLY A 74 -1.07 6.99 -4.64
N VAL A 75 -0.30 6.22 -5.42
CA VAL A 75 0.96 5.61 -4.97
C VAL A 75 2.12 6.46 -5.47
N PHE A 76 3.02 6.80 -4.56
CA PHE A 76 4.24 7.52 -4.82
C PHE A 76 5.39 6.54 -4.62
N ALA A 77 6.24 6.41 -5.63
CA ALA A 77 7.41 5.54 -5.59
C ALA A 77 8.61 6.28 -6.18
N ASP A 78 9.81 5.84 -5.81
CA ASP A 78 11.01 6.35 -6.47
C ASP A 78 11.17 5.75 -7.88
N GLY A 79 12.07 6.33 -8.69
CA GLY A 79 12.23 5.99 -10.11
C GLY A 79 12.61 4.52 -10.40
N ARG A 80 13.08 3.75 -9.41
CA ARG A 80 13.33 2.31 -9.57
C ARG A 80 12.07 1.50 -9.86
N TYR A 81 10.91 2.00 -9.46
CA TYR A 81 9.64 1.26 -9.49
C TYR A 81 8.62 1.79 -10.50
N THR A 82 9.01 2.67 -11.43
CA THR A 82 8.06 3.27 -12.38
C THR A 82 7.38 2.26 -13.31
N LEU A 83 8.04 1.14 -13.63
CA LEU A 83 7.48 0.09 -14.50
C LEU A 83 6.66 -0.96 -13.75
N GLN A 84 6.81 -1.03 -12.43
CA GLN A 84 6.11 -2.00 -11.60
C GLN A 84 4.63 -1.61 -11.46
#